data_AF-S6UJQ2-F1
#
_entry.id   AF-S6UJQ2-F1
#
_cell.length_a   1.000
_cell.length_b   1.000
_cell.length_c   1.000
_cell.angle_alpha   90.00
_cell.angle_beta   90.00
_cell.angle_gamma   90.00
#
_symmetry.space_group_name_H-M   'P 1'
#
loop_
_entity.id
_entity.type
_entity.pdbx_description
1 polymer ?
#
loop_
_entity_poly.entity_id
_entity_poly.type
_entity_poly.pdbx_seq_one_letter_code
_entity_poly.pdbx_strand_id
1 'polypeptide(L)'
;MLWRHVISRCFAPREDDGHEVSLKDGRRLSIATRSLDAEPGQLVLLNDLTETRRLQEQLARHERLSSLGRMVASLAHQIRTPLSAAMIYASHLTEQELPVETQQRFAARLKDRLHELEHQVRDMLVFARGELPLTDRLTPGALFHALQNAAVTHVQGVSVRWQCDSIDGELLCNRDTLVGALLNLIEN
;
A
#
# COMPACT_ATOMS: atom_id res chain seq x y z
N MET A 1 -40.01 -16.23 22.09
CA MET A 1 -39.05 -15.10 22.07
C MET A 1 -38.91 -14.64 20.63
N LEU A 2 -39.13 -13.37 20.31
CA LEU A 2 -39.09 -12.88 18.92
C LEU A 2 -37.64 -12.74 18.44
N TRP A 3 -37.37 -13.12 17.18
CA TRP A 3 -36.04 -13.04 16.55
C TRP A 3 -35.39 -11.65 16.68
N ARG A 4 -36.17 -10.58 16.54
CA ARG A 4 -35.72 -9.18 16.75
C ARG A 4 -35.10 -8.92 18.13
N HIS A 5 -35.58 -9.60 19.18
CA HIS A 5 -34.99 -9.45 20.53
C HIS A 5 -33.62 -10.12 20.62
N VAL A 6 -33.41 -11.25 19.94
CA VAL A 6 -32.12 -11.92 19.88
C VAL A 6 -31.09 -11.05 19.15
N ILE A 7 -31.47 -10.49 18.00
CA ILE A 7 -30.63 -9.54 17.24
C ILE A 7 -30.20 -8.38 18.15
N SER A 8 -31.15 -7.67 18.77
CA SER A 8 -30.85 -6.52 19.61
C SER A 8 -29.94 -6.85 20.81
N ARG A 9 -30.09 -8.07 21.35
CA ARG A 9 -29.31 -8.53 22.51
C ARG A 9 -27.88 -8.88 22.12
N CYS A 10 -27.69 -9.59 21.01
CA CYS A 10 -26.44 -10.30 20.72
C CYS A 10 -25.59 -9.64 19.63
N PHE A 11 -26.18 -8.87 18.71
CA PHE A 11 -25.47 -8.40 17.51
C PHE A 11 -24.81 -7.05 17.79
N ALA A 12 -23.64 -6.85 17.20
CA ALA A 12 -22.87 -5.61 17.22
C ALA A 12 -22.24 -5.41 15.82
N PRO A 13 -23.05 -5.12 14.80
CA PRO A 13 -22.58 -5.04 13.43
C PRO A 13 -21.52 -3.95 13.26
N ARG A 14 -20.49 -4.25 12.48
CA ARG A 14 -19.38 -3.34 12.16
C ARG A 14 -19.43 -2.93 10.69
N GLU A 15 -18.77 -1.82 10.34
CA GLU A 15 -18.70 -1.35 8.94
C GLU A 15 -18.02 -2.37 8.00
N ASP A 16 -17.17 -3.25 8.53
CA ASP A 16 -16.42 -4.28 7.78
C ASP A 16 -17.11 -5.66 7.74
N ASP A 17 -18.33 -5.79 8.26
CA ASP A 17 -18.99 -7.10 8.41
C ASP A 17 -19.47 -7.73 7.08
N GLY A 18 -19.77 -6.93 6.05
CA GLY A 18 -20.17 -7.45 4.73
C GLY A 18 -21.42 -8.35 4.77
N HIS A 19 -21.28 -9.66 4.50
CA HIS A 19 -22.35 -10.67 4.59
C HIS A 19 -22.34 -11.45 5.92
N GLU A 20 -21.44 -11.11 6.82
CA GLU A 20 -21.32 -11.67 8.17
C GLU A 20 -21.91 -10.69 9.19
N VAL A 21 -22.02 -11.12 10.43
CA VAL A 21 -22.39 -10.27 11.55
C VAL A 21 -21.49 -10.54 12.74
N SER A 22 -20.91 -9.47 13.26
CA SER A 22 -20.17 -9.47 14.51
C SER A 22 -21.13 -9.49 15.72
N LEU A 23 -20.82 -10.33 16.70
CA LEU A 23 -21.55 -10.41 17.97
C LEU A 23 -20.86 -9.60 19.07
N LYS A 24 -21.61 -9.22 20.10
CA LYS A 24 -21.09 -8.51 21.29
C LYS A 24 -20.03 -9.30 22.07
N ASP A 25 -20.02 -10.63 21.94
CA ASP A 25 -19.03 -11.50 22.56
C ASP A 25 -17.76 -11.69 21.70
N GLY A 26 -17.69 -11.03 20.53
CA GLY A 26 -16.55 -11.06 19.63
C GLY A 26 -16.60 -12.15 18.56
N ARG A 27 -17.62 -13.01 18.55
CA ARG A 27 -17.79 -14.03 17.50
C ARG A 27 -18.29 -13.45 16.19
N ARG A 28 -18.02 -14.16 15.09
CA ARG A 28 -18.53 -13.84 13.75
C ARG A 28 -19.46 -14.92 13.24
N LEU A 29 -20.66 -14.52 12.81
CA LEU A 29 -21.66 -15.42 12.25
C LEU A 29 -21.96 -15.07 10.79
N SER A 30 -22.20 -16.09 9.96
CA SER A 30 -22.95 -15.91 8.71
C SER A 30 -24.42 -16.25 8.95
N ILE A 31 -25.32 -15.43 8.40
CA ILE A 31 -26.76 -15.56 8.56
C ILE A 31 -27.40 -15.75 7.19
N ALA A 32 -28.05 -16.89 6.99
CA ALA A 32 -28.89 -17.13 5.83
C ALA A 32 -30.33 -17.32 6.29
N THR A 33 -31.29 -16.74 5.56
CA THR A 33 -32.71 -16.89 5.90
C THR A 33 -33.52 -17.34 4.69
N ARG A 34 -34.50 -18.21 4.93
CA ARG A 34 -35.42 -18.69 3.90
C ARG A 34 -36.83 -18.75 4.46
N SER A 35 -37.81 -18.24 3.72
CA SER A 35 -39.23 -18.38 4.07
C SER A 35 -39.67 -19.83 3.88
N LEU A 36 -40.58 -20.30 4.73
CA LEU A 36 -41.21 -21.61 4.57
C LEU A 36 -42.39 -21.47 3.60
N ASP A 37 -42.35 -22.21 2.48
CA ASP A 37 -43.33 -22.07 1.39
C ASP A 37 -44.74 -22.58 1.76
N ALA A 38 -44.83 -23.51 2.72
CA ALA A 38 -46.06 -24.21 3.08
C ALA A 38 -46.69 -23.76 4.41
N GLU A 39 -45.95 -23.02 5.25
CA GLU A 39 -46.40 -22.59 6.57
C GLU A 39 -45.86 -21.19 6.91
N PRO A 40 -46.61 -20.35 7.65
CA PRO A 40 -46.09 -19.07 8.11
C PRO A 40 -44.89 -19.27 9.04
N GLY A 41 -43.69 -18.98 8.53
CA GLY A 41 -42.45 -19.11 9.27
C GLY A 41 -41.21 -18.79 8.46
N GLN A 42 -40.09 -18.62 9.15
CA GLN A 42 -38.78 -18.33 8.56
C GLN A 42 -37.75 -19.29 9.14
N LEU A 43 -37.02 -19.97 8.26
CA LEU A 43 -35.82 -20.72 8.62
C LEU A 43 -34.64 -19.75 8.68
N VAL A 44 -33.95 -19.71 9.81
CA VAL A 44 -32.74 -18.92 10.02
C VAL A 44 -31.58 -19.89 10.26
N LEU A 45 -30.61 -19.89 9.36
CA LEU A 45 -29.35 -20.62 9.51
C LEU A 45 -28.29 -19.66 10.06
N LEU A 46 -27.67 -20.06 11.17
CA LEU A 46 -26.56 -19.35 11.79
C LEU A 46 -25.34 -20.26 11.71
N ASN A 47 -24.29 -19.81 11.02
CA ASN A 47 -23.03 -20.53 10.95
C ASN A 47 -21.95 -19.74 11.71
N ASP A 48 -21.31 -20.37 12.69
CA ASP A 48 -20.20 -19.75 13.42
C ASP A 48 -18.92 -19.83 12.58
N LEU A 49 -18.44 -18.66 12.16
CA LEU A 49 -17.25 -18.52 11.33
C LEU A 49 -16.05 -18.02 12.14
N THR A 50 -16.15 -17.94 13.47
CA THR A 50 -15.12 -17.35 14.31
C THR A 50 -13.76 -18.03 14.13
N GLU A 51 -13.72 -19.36 14.20
CA GLU A 51 -12.47 -20.11 14.06
C GLU A 51 -11.95 -20.07 12.62
N THR A 52 -12.84 -20.13 11.63
CA THR A 52 -12.47 -19.99 10.22
C THR A 52 -11.82 -18.64 9.95
N ARG A 53 -12.40 -17.55 10.45
CA ARG A 53 -11.86 -16.19 10.32
C ARG A 53 -10.53 -16.05 11.06
N ARG A 54 -10.42 -16.58 12.27
CA ARG A 54 -9.17 -16.61 13.03
C ARG A 54 -8.05 -17.32 12.25
N LEU A 55 -8.33 -18.48 11.67
CA LEU A 55 -7.36 -19.23 10.86
C LEU A 55 -7.00 -18.50 9.55
N GLN A 56 -7.98 -17.89 8.88
CA GLN A 56 -7.75 -17.07 7.69
C GLN A 56 -6.85 -15.87 8.00
N GLU A 57 -7.09 -15.16 9.09
CA GLU A 57 -6.25 -14.04 9.54
C GLU A 57 -4.83 -14.50 9.89
N GLN A 58 -4.69 -15.65 10.57
CA GLN A 58 -3.38 -16.24 10.86
C GLN A 58 -2.63 -16.62 9.59
N LEU A 59 -3.31 -17.25 8.63
CA LEU A 59 -2.74 -17.62 7.34
C LEU A 59 -2.31 -16.38 6.56
N ALA A 60 -3.19 -15.39 6.44
CA ALA A 60 -2.89 -14.12 5.78
C ALA A 60 -1.69 -13.41 6.42
N ARG A 61 -1.61 -13.41 7.76
CA ARG A 61 -0.46 -12.88 8.49
C ARG A 61 0.82 -13.65 8.20
N HIS A 62 0.76 -14.98 8.12
CA HIS A 62 1.92 -15.81 7.82
C HIS A 62 2.41 -15.60 6.37
N GLU A 63 1.49 -15.56 5.40
CA GLU A 63 1.79 -15.23 4.01
C GLU A 63 2.42 -13.85 3.88
N ARG A 64 1.89 -12.86 4.62
CA ARG A 64 2.44 -11.50 4.69
C ARG A 64 3.86 -11.46 5.26
N LEU A 65 4.12 -12.19 6.34
CA LEU A 65 5.47 -12.25 6.93
C LEU A 65 6.46 -12.98 6.00
N SER A 66 6.01 -14.03 5.32
CA SER A 66 6.83 -14.76 4.34
C SER A 66 7.16 -13.91 3.11
N SER A 67 6.19 -13.18 2.58
CA SER A 67 6.44 -12.23 1.48
C SER A 67 7.37 -11.11 1.91
N LEU A 68 7.19 -10.57 3.13
CA LEU A 68 8.08 -9.58 3.73
C LEU A 68 9.50 -10.13 3.88
N GLY A 69 9.68 -11.35 4.36
CA GLY A 69 10.98 -11.99 4.46
C GLY A 69 11.70 -12.11 3.12
N ARG A 70 10.99 -12.53 2.07
CA ARG A 70 11.53 -12.57 0.70
C ARG A 70 11.90 -11.19 0.18
N MET A 71 11.06 -10.18 0.45
CA MET A 71 11.30 -8.80 0.05
C MET A 71 12.51 -8.21 0.78
N VAL A 72 12.65 -8.42 2.09
CA VAL A 72 13.83 -7.99 2.88
C VAL A 72 15.11 -8.61 2.33
N ALA A 73 15.10 -9.89 2.00
CA ALA A 73 16.27 -10.57 1.44
C ALA A 73 16.67 -9.98 0.08
N SER A 74 15.70 -9.69 -0.78
CA SER A 74 15.93 -9.01 -2.07
C SER A 74 16.44 -7.58 -1.87
N LEU A 75 15.83 -6.85 -0.94
CA LEU A 75 16.21 -5.47 -0.61
C LEU A 75 17.64 -5.38 -0.09
N ALA A 76 18.07 -6.32 0.78
CA ALA A 76 19.44 -6.34 1.27
C ALA A 76 20.48 -6.44 0.14
N HIS A 77 20.12 -7.10 -0.97
CA HIS A 77 20.93 -7.11 -2.18
C HIS A 77 20.81 -5.79 -2.96
N GLN A 78 19.58 -5.30 -3.16
CA GLN A 78 19.32 -4.07 -3.90
C GLN A 78 19.93 -2.83 -3.25
N ILE A 79 19.97 -2.74 -1.92
CA ILE A 79 20.62 -1.67 -1.14
C ILE A 79 22.14 -1.74 -1.27
N ARG A 80 22.70 -2.95 -1.31
CA ARG A 80 24.16 -3.13 -1.35
C ARG A 80 24.77 -2.47 -2.58
N THR A 81 24.11 -2.57 -3.72
CA THR A 81 24.61 -2.05 -5.00
C THR A 81 24.78 -0.53 -5.04
N PRO A 82 23.74 0.30 -4.83
CA PRO A 82 23.87 1.75 -4.79
C PRO A 82 24.72 2.21 -3.61
N LEU A 83 24.73 1.50 -2.48
CA LEU A 83 25.64 1.81 -1.37
C LEU A 83 27.11 1.63 -1.74
N SER A 84 27.47 0.52 -2.38
CA SER A 84 28.83 0.30 -2.86
C SER A 84 29.24 1.34 -3.90
N ALA A 85 28.34 1.70 -4.82
CA ALA A 85 28.59 2.76 -5.80
C ALA A 85 28.79 4.13 -5.12
N ALA A 86 27.94 4.46 -4.14
CA ALA A 86 28.07 5.68 -3.33
C ALA A 86 29.42 5.74 -2.61
N MET A 87 29.84 4.64 -1.98
CA MET A 87 31.15 4.55 -1.33
C MET A 87 32.29 4.81 -2.30
N ILE A 88 32.26 4.24 -3.52
CA ILE A 88 33.28 4.48 -4.54
C ILE A 88 33.36 5.96 -4.93
N TYR A 89 32.22 6.60 -5.20
CA TYR A 89 32.20 8.03 -5.53
C TYR A 89 32.70 8.89 -4.36
N ALA A 90 32.35 8.55 -3.13
CA ALA A 90 32.85 9.23 -1.93
C ALA A 90 34.36 9.07 -1.78
N SER A 91 34.90 7.86 -1.96
CA SER A 91 36.35 7.60 -1.92
C SER A 91 37.11 8.39 -2.98
N HIS A 92 36.62 8.43 -4.22
CA HIS A 92 37.24 9.23 -5.28
C HIS A 92 37.25 10.73 -4.97
N LEU A 93 36.22 11.25 -4.28
CA LEU A 93 36.16 12.64 -3.85
C LEU A 93 37.17 12.97 -2.73
N THR A 94 37.55 11.98 -1.91
CA THR A 94 38.50 12.17 -0.81
C THR A 94 39.97 11.92 -1.19
N GLU A 95 40.23 11.05 -2.16
CA GLU A 95 41.58 10.55 -2.45
C GLU A 95 42.28 11.26 -3.62
N GLN A 96 41.56 12.05 -4.42
CA GLN A 96 42.10 12.66 -5.65
C GLN A 96 41.87 14.16 -5.68
N GLU A 97 42.90 14.92 -6.06
CA GLU A 97 42.72 16.29 -6.54
C GLU A 97 42.06 16.25 -7.92
N LEU A 98 40.74 16.37 -7.91
CA LEU A 98 39.93 16.34 -9.11
C LEU A 98 39.69 17.76 -9.63
N PRO A 99 39.66 17.96 -10.96
CA PRO A 99 39.07 19.16 -11.54
C PRO A 99 37.66 19.38 -11.00
N VAL A 100 37.28 20.63 -10.77
CA VAL A 100 35.99 21.02 -10.16
C VAL A 100 34.80 20.37 -10.88
N GLU A 101 34.85 20.28 -12.21
CA GLU A 101 33.80 19.66 -13.02
C GLU A 101 33.63 18.16 -12.72
N THR A 102 34.75 17.42 -12.58
CA THR A 102 34.73 15.99 -12.21
C THR A 102 34.24 15.80 -10.79
N GLN A 103 34.65 16.68 -9.87
CA GLN A 103 34.20 16.68 -8.47
C GLN A 103 32.67 16.86 -8.39
N GLN A 104 32.13 17.85 -9.11
CA GLN A 104 30.69 18.09 -9.19
C GLN A 104 29.95 16.88 -9.77
N ARG A 105 30.49 16.27 -10.83
CA ARG A 105 29.89 15.08 -11.45
C ARG A 105 29.87 13.88 -10.48
N PHE A 106 30.93 13.63 -9.73
CA PHE A 106 30.98 12.56 -8.74
C PHE A 106 30.05 12.84 -7.55
N ALA A 107 29.99 14.08 -7.07
CA ALA A 107 29.06 14.48 -6.02
C ALA A 107 27.59 14.32 -6.45
N ALA A 108 27.26 14.66 -7.71
CA ALA A 108 25.93 14.43 -8.28
C ALA A 108 25.59 12.93 -8.32
N ARG A 109 26.50 12.10 -8.85
CA ARG A 109 26.30 10.63 -8.90
C ARG A 109 26.15 10.01 -7.50
N LEU A 110 26.92 10.47 -6.52
CA LEU A 110 26.77 10.06 -5.13
C LEU A 110 25.37 10.38 -4.60
N LYS A 111 24.92 11.62 -4.81
CA LYS A 111 23.59 12.07 -4.39
C LYS A 111 22.48 11.23 -5.03
N ASP A 112 22.59 10.93 -6.32
CA ASP A 112 21.62 10.09 -7.03
C ASP A 112 21.51 8.69 -6.39
N ARG A 113 22.65 8.06 -6.06
CA ARG A 113 22.67 6.74 -5.40
C ARG A 113 22.11 6.76 -3.99
N LEU A 114 22.30 7.84 -3.25
CA LEU A 114 21.69 8.00 -1.93
C LEU A 114 20.18 8.20 -2.01
N HIS A 115 19.69 8.93 -3.02
CA HIS A 115 18.24 9.06 -3.25
C HIS A 115 17.59 7.72 -3.66
N GLU A 116 18.26 6.94 -4.52
CA GLU A 116 17.81 5.59 -4.89
C GLU A 116 17.69 4.68 -3.65
N LEU A 117 18.69 4.73 -2.76
CA LEU A 117 18.67 4.02 -1.47
C LEU A 117 17.50 4.45 -0.59
N GLU A 118 17.27 5.76 -0.47
CA GLU A 118 16.19 6.31 0.33
C GLU A 118 14.82 5.81 -0.18
N HIS A 119 14.63 5.80 -1.50
CA HIS A 119 13.40 5.32 -2.13
C HIS A 119 13.17 3.83 -1.86
N GLN A 120 14.18 2.99 -2.07
CA GLN A 120 14.10 1.55 -1.79
C GLN A 120 13.74 1.23 -0.32
N VAL A 121 14.32 1.95 0.63
CA VAL A 121 14.01 1.80 2.06
C VAL A 121 12.58 2.25 2.36
N ARG A 122 12.13 3.35 1.75
CA ARG A 122 10.78 3.88 1.93
C ARG A 122 9.72 2.88 1.45
N ASP A 123 9.90 2.29 0.28
CA ASP A 123 8.99 1.31 -0.29
C ASP A 123 8.89 0.06 0.59
N MET A 124 10.02 -0.40 1.16
CA MET A 124 10.03 -1.48 2.13
C MET A 124 9.23 -1.14 3.39
N LEU A 125 9.39 0.07 3.94
CA LEU A 125 8.68 0.49 5.15
C LEU A 125 7.17 0.61 4.91
N VAL A 126 6.76 1.02 3.70
CA VAL A 126 5.36 1.03 3.28
C VAL A 126 4.80 -0.38 3.24
N PHE A 127 5.51 -1.31 2.59
CA PHE A 127 5.11 -2.72 2.53
C PHE A 127 5.03 -3.38 3.92
N ALA A 128 6.03 -3.10 4.78
CA ALA A 128 6.16 -3.70 6.10
C ALA A 128 5.10 -3.25 7.10
N ARG A 129 4.76 -1.95 7.11
CA ARG A 129 3.66 -1.43 7.94
C ARG A 129 2.34 -2.02 7.53
N GLY A 130 2.16 -2.20 6.24
CA GLY A 130 1.09 -3.00 5.71
C GLY A 130 -0.31 -2.42 5.78
N GLU A 131 -0.40 -1.24 6.38
CA GLU A 131 -1.45 -0.25 6.26
C GLU A 131 -0.79 1.00 5.69
N LEU A 132 -1.34 1.50 4.60
CA LEU A 132 -1.03 2.81 4.06
C LEU A 132 -2.06 3.77 4.64
N PRO A 133 -1.71 4.58 5.64
CA PRO A 133 -2.65 5.54 6.17
C PRO A 133 -2.99 6.52 5.04
N LEU A 134 -4.27 6.58 4.68
CA LEU A 134 -4.79 7.48 3.67
C LEU A 134 -5.01 8.84 4.31
N THR A 135 -3.93 9.59 4.48
CA THR A 135 -3.90 10.86 5.22
C THR A 135 -4.28 12.06 4.37
N ASP A 136 -4.14 11.96 3.06
CA ASP A 136 -4.32 13.08 2.14
C ASP A 136 -5.69 13.03 1.49
N ARG A 137 -6.35 14.19 1.47
CA ARG A 137 -7.53 14.46 0.65
C ARG A 137 -7.16 15.44 -0.44
N LEU A 138 -7.27 15.02 -1.70
CA LEU A 138 -6.90 15.86 -2.83
C LEU A 138 -7.78 15.60 -4.06
N THR A 139 -7.88 16.61 -4.92
CA THR A 139 -8.58 16.48 -6.20
C THR A 139 -7.74 15.70 -7.22
N PRO A 140 -8.37 15.06 -8.21
CA PRO A 140 -7.65 14.41 -9.31
C PRO A 140 -6.63 15.35 -10.00
N GLY A 141 -7.00 16.61 -10.22
CA GLY A 141 -6.10 17.62 -10.80
C GLY A 141 -4.86 17.90 -9.95
N ALA A 142 -4.99 17.92 -8.63
CA ALA A 142 -3.85 18.10 -7.73
C ALA A 142 -2.88 16.91 -7.76
N LEU A 143 -3.40 15.66 -7.82
CA LEU A 143 -2.57 14.47 -8.01
C LEU A 143 -1.84 14.53 -9.35
N PHE A 144 -2.58 14.89 -10.41
CA PHE A 144 -2.07 14.93 -11.77
C PHE A 144 -0.91 15.91 -11.92
N HIS A 145 -1.04 17.12 -11.36
CA HIS A 145 0.04 18.09 -11.33
C HIS A 145 1.25 17.61 -10.50
N ALA A 146 1.01 16.92 -9.38
CA ALA A 146 2.10 16.36 -8.59
C ALA A 146 2.88 15.29 -9.37
N LEU A 147 2.18 14.40 -10.10
CA LEU A 147 2.80 13.41 -10.97
C LEU A 147 3.59 14.06 -12.11
N GLN A 148 3.01 15.04 -12.80
CA GLN A 148 3.69 15.76 -13.89
C GLN A 148 5.02 16.36 -13.42
N ASN A 149 5.02 17.02 -12.27
CA ASN A 149 6.21 17.64 -11.69
C ASN A 149 7.29 16.62 -11.33
N ALA A 150 6.89 15.45 -10.81
CA ALA A 150 7.83 14.40 -10.43
C ALA A 150 8.34 13.60 -11.65
N ALA A 151 7.55 13.50 -12.72
CA ALA A 151 7.88 12.76 -13.92
C ALA A 151 8.81 13.52 -14.89
N VAL A 152 9.03 14.83 -14.70
CA VAL A 152 9.79 15.69 -15.63
C VAL A 152 11.12 15.08 -16.06
N THR A 153 11.89 14.52 -15.12
CA THR A 153 13.20 13.91 -15.39
C THR A 153 13.12 12.55 -16.07
N HIS A 154 12.03 11.82 -15.89
CA HIS A 154 11.83 10.48 -16.45
C HIS A 154 11.35 10.50 -17.90
N VAL A 155 10.64 11.57 -18.29
CA VAL A 155 10.06 11.70 -19.65
C VAL A 155 10.87 12.62 -20.58
N GLN A 156 12.10 12.97 -20.21
CA GLN A 156 12.95 13.81 -21.06
C GLN A 156 13.25 13.11 -22.39
N GLY A 157 12.96 13.78 -23.50
CA GLY A 157 13.23 13.25 -24.84
C GLY A 157 12.14 12.32 -25.39
N VAL A 158 11.02 12.15 -24.68
CA VAL A 158 9.87 11.35 -25.13
C VAL A 158 8.66 12.25 -25.32
N SER A 159 7.89 12.02 -26.39
CA SER A 159 6.62 12.71 -26.60
C SER A 159 5.54 12.13 -25.70
N VAL A 160 5.21 12.83 -24.61
CA VAL A 160 4.18 12.40 -23.64
C VAL A 160 2.91 13.24 -23.79
N ARG A 161 1.77 12.55 -23.91
CA ARG A 161 0.44 13.17 -23.84
C ARG A 161 -0.10 13.06 -22.42
N TRP A 162 -0.16 14.18 -21.74
CA TRP A 162 -0.80 14.31 -20.43
C TRP A 162 -2.30 14.59 -20.61
N GLN A 163 -3.16 13.75 -20.02
CA GLN A 163 -4.61 13.95 -20.02
C GLN A 163 -5.20 13.60 -18.64
N CYS A 164 -6.00 14.51 -18.09
CA CYS A 164 -6.79 14.29 -16.88
C CYS A 164 -8.25 14.61 -17.20
N ASP A 165 -9.09 13.59 -17.33
CA ASP A 165 -10.51 13.74 -17.70
C ASP A 165 -11.42 13.91 -16.47
N SER A 166 -10.85 13.78 -15.27
CA SER A 166 -11.59 13.90 -14.01
C SER A 166 -11.55 15.34 -13.54
N ILE A 167 -12.70 16.01 -13.59
CA ILE A 167 -12.84 17.42 -13.22
C ILE A 167 -13.23 17.55 -11.74
N ASP A 168 -13.94 16.55 -11.22
CA ASP A 168 -14.61 16.58 -9.93
C ASP A 168 -14.20 15.36 -9.08
N GLY A 169 -14.38 15.48 -7.76
CA GLY A 169 -14.17 14.38 -6.80
C GLY A 169 -13.00 14.60 -5.84
N GLU A 170 -13.00 13.81 -4.78
CA GLU A 170 -11.92 13.76 -3.78
C GLU A 170 -11.33 12.36 -3.72
N LEU A 171 -10.00 12.31 -3.71
CA LEU A 171 -9.22 11.12 -3.49
C LEU A 171 -8.77 11.13 -2.02
N LEU A 172 -9.08 10.06 -1.30
CA LEU A 172 -8.50 9.77 0.00
C LEU A 172 -7.31 8.81 -0.23
N CYS A 173 -6.08 9.32 -0.16
CA CYS A 173 -4.88 8.54 -0.46
C CYS A 173 -3.67 8.97 0.36
N ASN A 174 -2.54 8.28 0.17
CA ASN A 174 -1.23 8.81 0.53
C ASN A 174 -0.61 9.39 -0.75
N ARG A 175 -0.45 10.72 -0.81
CA ARG A 175 -0.02 11.42 -2.02
C ARG A 175 1.33 10.92 -2.51
N ASP A 176 2.31 10.81 -1.63
CA ASP A 176 3.69 10.46 -2.00
C ASP A 176 3.78 9.01 -2.49
N THR A 177 3.10 8.07 -1.83
CA THR A 177 3.06 6.67 -2.28
C THR A 177 2.34 6.54 -3.62
N LEU A 178 1.22 7.24 -3.82
CA LEU A 178 0.47 7.15 -5.08
C LEU A 178 1.24 7.75 -6.25
N VAL A 179 1.91 8.89 -6.05
CA VAL A 179 2.81 9.48 -7.06
C VAL A 179 3.97 8.52 -7.35
N GLY A 180 4.62 7.96 -6.33
CA GLY A 180 5.70 6.98 -6.51
C GLY A 180 5.26 5.75 -7.32
N ALA A 181 4.09 5.19 -7.00
CA ALA A 181 3.54 4.06 -7.75
C ALA A 181 3.29 4.40 -9.23
N LEU A 182 2.79 5.61 -9.52
CA LEU A 182 2.57 6.08 -10.89
C LEU A 182 3.90 6.36 -11.62
N LEU A 183 4.93 6.86 -10.92
CA LEU A 183 6.27 7.01 -11.50
C LEU A 183 6.88 5.65 -11.87
N ASN A 184 6.72 4.65 -11.01
CA ASN A 184 7.18 3.29 -11.32
C ASN A 184 6.50 2.72 -12.58
N LEU A 185 5.28 3.14 -12.92
CA LEU A 185 4.62 2.77 -14.18
C LEU A 185 5.13 3.57 -15.38
N ILE A 186 5.66 4.77 -15.18
CA ILE A 186 6.29 5.58 -16.24
C ILE A 186 7.68 5.06 -16.58
N GLU A 187 8.39 4.50 -15.59
CA GLU A 187 9.73 3.89 -15.79
C GLU A 187 9.71 2.52 -16.47
N ASN A 188 8.62 1.76 -16.35
CA ASN A 188 8.45 0.43 -16.98
C ASN A 188 7.89 0.53 -18.41
#